data_AF-A0A920W4U0-F1
#
_entry.id   AF-A0A920W4U0-F1
#
_cell.length_a   1.000
_cell.length_b   1.000
_cell.length_c   1.000
_cell.angle_alpha   90.00
_cell.angle_beta   90.00
_cell.angle_gamma   90.00
#
_symmetry.space_group_name_H-M   'P 1'
#
loop_
_entity.id
_entity.type
_entity.pdbx_description
1 polymer ?
#
loop_
_entity_poly.entity_id
_entity_poly.type
_entity_poly.pdbx_seq_one_letter_code
_entity_poly.pdbx_strand_id
1 'polypeptide(L)'
;MIWSWGDLRRLPFADGAFTKAISLDVVEHLSRDGVRGMLMEAHRVLDNDGKFFIYSHVRKNARIAVGLRLINRFASVLEKLGWIDLRQERLRKSDHLNALADHSDFRQVVSEAGFRLLVLGITPL
;
A
#
# COMPACT_ATOMS: atom_id res chain seq x y z
N MET A 1 27.17 -9.29 -4.96
CA MET A 1 26.92 -10.37 -4.00
C MET A 1 25.54 -10.13 -3.40
N ILE A 2 24.52 -10.91 -3.85
CA ILE A 2 23.26 -11.33 -3.18
C ILE A 2 22.41 -10.17 -2.56
N TRP A 3 21.22 -9.75 -3.03
CA TRP A 3 19.95 -10.47 -3.24
C TRP A 3 19.03 -9.73 -4.26
N SER A 4 18.35 -10.45 -5.17
CA SER A 4 17.22 -9.93 -5.97
C SER A 4 15.92 -10.45 -5.39
N TRP A 5 15.35 -9.76 -4.39
CA TRP A 5 13.99 -10.01 -3.94
C TRP A 5 13.04 -9.42 -5.01
N GLY A 6 12.19 -10.25 -5.61
CA GLY A 6 11.44 -9.93 -6.84
C GLY A 6 10.60 -8.65 -6.77
N ASP A 7 10.43 -7.99 -7.93
CA ASP A 7 9.61 -6.79 -8.07
C ASP A 7 8.17 -7.18 -8.45
N LEU A 8 7.20 -6.82 -7.60
CA LEU A 8 5.77 -7.10 -7.83
C LEU A 8 5.20 -6.40 -9.08
N ARG A 9 5.91 -5.40 -9.61
CA ARG A 9 5.55 -4.70 -10.85
C ARG A 9 6.08 -5.41 -12.10
N ARG A 10 6.88 -6.48 -11.92
CA ARG A 10 7.47 -7.26 -13.01
C ARG A 10 7.76 -8.69 -12.57
N LEU A 11 6.73 -9.52 -12.63
CA LEU A 11 6.75 -10.92 -12.24
C LEU A 11 7.32 -11.79 -13.37
N PRO A 12 8.18 -12.78 -13.06
CA PRO A 12 8.77 -13.68 -14.05
C PRO A 12 7.81 -14.82 -14.45
N PHE A 13 6.53 -14.52 -14.62
CA PHE A 13 5.49 -15.49 -14.98
C PHE A 13 4.84 -15.14 -16.31
N ALA A 14 4.35 -16.16 -17.01
CA ALA A 14 3.60 -15.98 -18.26
C ALA A 14 2.26 -15.28 -18.01
N ASP A 15 1.68 -14.72 -19.08
CA ASP A 15 0.33 -14.17 -19.07
C ASP A 15 -0.68 -15.28 -18.73
N GLY A 16 -1.68 -14.97 -17.88
CA GLY A 16 -2.71 -15.94 -17.51
C GLY A 16 -2.22 -17.16 -16.73
N ALA A 17 -1.01 -17.12 -16.16
CA ALA A 17 -0.42 -18.25 -15.45
C ALA A 17 -1.15 -18.63 -14.14
N PHE A 18 -1.97 -17.73 -13.58
CA PHE A 18 -2.64 -17.95 -12.31
C PHE A 18 -4.14 -17.65 -12.38
N THR A 19 -4.91 -18.33 -11.54
CA THR A 19 -6.34 -18.05 -11.32
C THR A 19 -6.57 -17.18 -10.08
N LYS A 20 -5.56 -17.04 -9.22
CA LYS A 20 -5.66 -16.35 -7.92
C LYS A 20 -4.37 -15.62 -7.58
N ALA A 21 -4.49 -14.41 -7.03
CA ALA A 21 -3.42 -13.64 -6.44
C ALA A 21 -3.86 -13.07 -5.08
N ILE A 22 -2.91 -12.91 -4.17
CA ILE A 22 -3.16 -12.40 -2.81
C ILE A 22 -2.05 -11.39 -2.49
N SER A 23 -2.45 -10.21 -2.00
CA SER A 23 -1.55 -9.17 -1.51
C SER A 23 -2.04 -8.68 -0.14
N LEU A 24 -1.19 -8.79 0.89
CA LEU A 24 -1.53 -8.44 2.27
C LEU A 24 -0.49 -7.45 2.79
N ASP A 25 -0.94 -6.26 3.19
CA ASP A 25 -0.07 -5.23 3.78
C ASP A 25 1.17 -4.96 2.88
N VAL A 26 0.89 -4.63 1.61
CA VAL A 26 1.91 -4.28 0.60
C VAL A 26 1.63 -2.91 -0.01
N VAL A 27 0.37 -2.61 -0.30
CA VAL A 27 -0.04 -1.40 -1.04
C VAL A 27 0.37 -0.13 -0.29
N GLU A 28 0.38 -0.16 1.03
CA GLU A 28 0.79 0.98 1.87
C GLU A 28 2.30 1.29 1.79
N HIS A 29 3.11 0.38 1.24
CA HIS A 29 4.53 0.59 0.97
C HIS A 29 4.80 1.15 -0.43
N LEU A 30 3.79 1.18 -1.31
CA LEU A 30 3.95 1.60 -2.70
C LEU A 30 3.51 3.05 -2.92
N SER A 31 4.17 3.71 -3.88
CA SER A 31 3.65 4.95 -4.46
C SER A 31 2.38 4.66 -5.28
N ARG A 32 1.57 5.68 -5.60
CA ARG A 32 0.36 5.50 -6.43
C ARG A 32 0.69 4.82 -7.78
N ASP A 33 1.78 5.23 -8.43
CA ASP A 33 2.26 4.61 -9.65
C ASP A 33 2.77 3.17 -9.43
N GLY A 34 3.37 2.91 -8.27
CA GLY A 34 3.77 1.56 -7.86
C GLY A 34 2.57 0.63 -7.68
N VAL A 35 1.49 1.11 -7.05
CA VAL A 35 0.22 0.38 -6.91
C VAL A 35 -0.37 0.09 -8.28
N ARG A 36 -0.41 1.10 -9.17
CA ARG A 36 -0.88 0.91 -10.54
C ARG A 36 -0.07 -0.15 -11.28
N GLY A 37 1.26 -0.07 -11.21
CA GLY A 37 2.15 -1.06 -11.85
C GLY A 37 1.96 -2.48 -11.31
N MET A 38 1.82 -2.62 -9.98
CA MET A 38 1.51 -3.90 -9.34
C MET A 38 0.17 -4.47 -9.82
N LEU A 39 -0.87 -3.64 -9.91
CA LEU A 39 -2.18 -4.08 -10.36
C LEU A 39 -2.16 -4.48 -11.84
N MET A 40 -1.52 -3.70 -12.70
CA MET A 40 -1.37 -4.07 -14.12
C MET A 40 -0.63 -5.39 -14.29
N GLU A 41 0.44 -5.60 -13.52
CA GLU A 41 1.21 -6.83 -13.59
C GLU A 41 0.42 -8.03 -13.03
N ALA A 42 -0.33 -7.82 -11.94
CA ALA A 42 -1.25 -8.83 -11.42
C ALA A 42 -2.34 -9.18 -12.45
N HIS A 43 -2.89 -8.19 -13.15
CA HIS A 43 -3.88 -8.42 -14.21
C HIS A 43 -3.28 -9.23 -15.36
N ARG A 44 -2.02 -8.99 -15.74
CA ARG A 44 -1.33 -9.73 -16.80
C ARG A 44 -1.17 -11.21 -16.45
N VAL A 45 -0.71 -11.51 -15.24
CA VAL A 45 -0.42 -12.90 -14.83
C VAL A 45 -1.68 -13.68 -14.42
N LEU A 46 -2.80 -13.00 -14.18
CA LEU A 46 -4.09 -13.63 -13.93
C LEU A 46 -4.79 -13.97 -15.25
N ASP A 47 -5.50 -15.10 -15.27
CA ASP A 47 -6.41 -15.42 -16.36
C ASP A 47 -7.67 -14.52 -16.33
N ASN A 48 -8.51 -14.63 -17.36
CA ASN A 48 -9.68 -13.76 -17.55
C ASN A 48 -10.71 -13.85 -16.40
N ASP A 49 -10.76 -14.98 -15.69
CA ASP A 49 -11.66 -15.20 -14.55
C ASP A 49 -10.97 -15.04 -13.19
N GLY A 50 -9.69 -14.69 -13.22
CA GLY A 50 -8.80 -14.63 -12.08
C GLY A 50 -9.29 -13.69 -10.99
N LYS A 51 -8.97 -14.03 -9.74
CA LYS A 51 -9.35 -13.23 -8.57
C LYS A 51 -8.12 -12.70 -7.86
N PHE A 52 -8.10 -11.39 -7.62
CA PHE A 52 -7.07 -10.75 -6.82
C PHE A 52 -7.66 -10.28 -5.49
N PHE A 53 -7.18 -10.85 -4.39
CA PHE A 53 -7.50 -10.39 -3.05
C PHE A 53 -6.44 -9.41 -2.54
N ILE A 54 -6.86 -8.21 -2.13
CA ILE A 54 -6.00 -7.19 -1.54
C ILE A 54 -6.53 -6.84 -0.16
N TYR A 55 -5.66 -6.97 0.84
CA TYR A 55 -5.86 -6.43 2.17
C TYR A 55 -4.80 -5.37 2.44
N SER A 56 -5.22 -4.16 2.82
CA SER A 56 -4.31 -3.07 3.18
C SER A 56 -4.98 -2.14 4.18
N HIS A 57 -4.18 -1.63 5.12
CA HIS A 57 -4.60 -0.59 6.04
C HIS A 57 -4.53 0.79 5.36
N VAL A 58 -5.57 1.16 4.61
CA VAL A 58 -5.68 2.54 4.10
C VAL A 58 -5.96 3.49 5.26
N ARG A 59 -5.04 4.43 5.50
CA ARG A 59 -5.23 5.50 6.48
C ARG A 59 -6.45 6.34 6.11
N LYS A 60 -7.53 6.22 6.89
CA LYS A 60 -8.60 7.22 6.90
C LYS A 60 -8.01 8.51 7.47
N ASN A 61 -8.01 9.60 6.70
CA ASN A 61 -7.62 10.94 7.15
C ASN A 61 -8.63 11.47 8.19
N ALA A 62 -8.67 10.87 9.38
CA ALA A 62 -9.50 11.33 10.48
C ALA A 62 -9.01 12.69 11.00
N ARG A 63 -9.90 13.49 11.60
CA ARG A 63 -9.54 14.78 12.24
C ARG A 63 -8.38 14.65 13.25
N ILE A 64 -8.24 13.46 13.86
CA ILE A 64 -7.14 13.07 14.76
C ILE A 64 -5.77 13.18 14.06
N ALA A 65 -5.68 12.98 12.74
CA ALA A 65 -4.45 13.09 11.97
C ALA A 65 -3.83 14.49 12.03
N VAL A 66 -4.63 15.54 12.25
CA VAL A 66 -4.12 16.90 12.47
C VAL A 66 -3.31 16.98 13.76
N GLY A 67 -3.87 16.47 14.86
CA GLY A 67 -3.18 16.42 16.16
C GLY A 67 -1.90 15.59 16.07
N LEU A 68 -1.96 14.44 15.39
CA LEU A 68 -0.79 13.59 15.18
C LEU A 68 0.33 14.30 14.40
N ARG A 69 -0.02 15.11 13.39
CA ARG A 69 0.96 15.93 12.64
C ARG A 69 1.62 16.99 13.52
N LEU A 70 0.86 17.64 14.39
CA LEU A 70 1.42 18.62 15.33
C LEU A 70 2.37 17.95 16.33
N ILE A 71 1.99 16.81 16.89
CA ILE A 71 2.84 16.01 17.79
C ILE A 71 4.14 15.59 17.08
N ASN A 72 4.05 15.05 15.86
CA ASN A 72 5.23 14.66 15.09
C ASN A 72 6.16 15.85 14.79
N ARG A 73 5.58 17.04 14.51
CA ARG A 73 6.37 18.26 14.27
C ARG A 73 7.08 18.73 15.53
N PHE A 74 6.41 18.69 16.68
CA PHE A 74 7.04 19.00 17.97
C PHE A 74 8.17 18.02 18.30
N ALA A 75 7.92 16.71 18.15
CA ALA A 75 8.93 15.68 18.34
C ALA A 75 10.16 15.89 17.42
N SER A 76 9.94 16.25 16.15
CA SER A 76 11.03 16.56 15.22
C SER A 76 11.85 17.78 15.63
N VAL A 77 11.27 18.78 16.29
CA VAL A 77 11.99 19.94 16.81
C VAL A 77 12.82 19.53 18.03
N LEU A 78 12.24 18.79 18.97
CA LEU A 78 12.95 18.29 20.15
C LEU A 78 14.16 17.43 19.79
N GLU A 79 14.02 16.61 18.76
CA GLU A 79 15.12 15.79 18.25
C GLU A 79 16.23 16.64 17.59
N LYS A 80 15.86 17.66 16.81
CA LYS A 80 16.85 18.61 16.26
C LYS A 80 17.60 19.37 17.34
N LEU A 81 16.96 19.61 18.48
CA LEU A 81 17.57 20.21 19.67
C LEU A 81 18.37 19.20 20.50
N GLY A 82 18.39 17.92 20.12
CA GLY A 82 19.12 16.85 20.80
C GLY A 82 18.47 16.36 22.10
N TRP A 83 17.21 16.71 22.37
CA TRP A 83 16.53 16.35 23.62
C TRP A 83 15.91 14.95 23.61
N ILE A 84 15.65 14.42 22.43
CA ILE A 84 15.13 13.05 22.23
C ILE A 84 15.78 12.42 21.00
N ASP A 85 15.89 11.09 20.99
CA ASP A 85 16.39 10.32 19.85
C ASP A 85 15.23 9.57 19.18
N LEU A 86 14.91 9.92 17.93
CA LEU A 86 13.83 9.28 17.16
C LEU A 86 14.35 8.39 16.04
N ARG A 87 15.64 8.02 16.03
CA ARG A 87 16.22 7.16 14.99
C ARG A 87 15.45 5.83 14.85
N GLN A 88 15.16 5.17 15.97
CA GLN A 88 14.44 3.89 15.98
C GLN A 88 12.97 4.04 15.57
N GLU A 89 12.29 5.10 16.00
CA GLU A 89 10.90 5.36 15.63
C GLU A 89 10.78 5.73 14.14
N ARG A 90 11.80 6.37 13.55
CA ARG A 90 11.88 6.59 12.10
C ARG A 90 12.00 5.29 11.33
N LEU A 91 12.82 4.34 11.80
CA LEU A 91 12.95 3.02 11.18
C LEU A 91 11.63 2.24 11.20
N ARG A 92 10.86 2.35 12.29
CA ARG A 92 9.53 1.70 12.41
C ARG A 92 8.47 2.28 11.45
N LYS A 93 8.60 3.55 11.06
CA LYS A 93 7.61 4.28 10.24
C LYS A 93 8.02 4.48 8.78
N SER A 94 9.27 4.16 8.41
CA SER A 94 9.83 4.54 7.09
C SER A 94 9.19 3.77 5.93
N ASP A 95 8.59 2.62 6.23
CA ASP A 95 8.18 1.71 5.18
C ASP A 95 6.80 2.09 4.62
N HIS A 96 5.95 2.79 5.37
CA HIS A 96 4.58 3.07 4.95
C HIS A 96 4.47 4.45 4.26
N LEU A 97 4.40 4.45 2.94
CA LEU A 97 4.11 5.65 2.15
C LEU A 97 2.63 6.05 2.25
N ASN A 98 1.70 5.09 2.29
CA ASN A 98 0.25 5.31 2.21
C ASN A 98 -0.13 6.30 1.10
N ALA A 99 0.33 6.05 -0.12
CA ALA A 99 0.20 7.02 -1.21
C ALA A 99 -1.25 7.22 -1.71
N LEU A 100 -2.17 6.33 -1.34
CA LEU A 100 -3.59 6.43 -1.69
C LEU A 100 -4.32 7.32 -0.69
N ALA A 101 -5.09 8.28 -1.21
CA ALA A 101 -5.75 9.28 -0.38
C ALA A 101 -6.91 8.71 0.45
N ASP A 102 -7.72 7.84 -0.16
CA ASP A 102 -8.88 7.18 0.44
C ASP A 102 -9.33 5.97 -0.40
N HIS A 103 -10.46 5.36 0.00
CA HIS A 103 -11.04 4.22 -0.71
C HIS A 103 -11.54 4.54 -2.13
N SER A 104 -11.87 5.81 -2.42
CA SER A 104 -12.33 6.24 -3.74
C SER A 104 -11.17 6.31 -4.74
N ASP A 105 -10.03 6.87 -4.32
CA ASP A 105 -8.79 6.87 -5.11
C ASP A 105 -8.31 5.43 -5.37
N PHE A 106 -8.37 4.56 -4.36
CA PHE A 106 -8.07 3.15 -4.56
C PHE A 106 -9.01 2.48 -5.58
N ARG A 107 -10.32 2.72 -5.49
CA ARG A 107 -11.29 2.17 -6.45
C ARG A 107 -11.01 2.63 -7.88
N GLN A 108 -10.60 3.88 -8.05
CA GLN A 108 -10.22 4.42 -9.36
C GLN A 108 -9.01 3.68 -9.93
N VAL A 109 -7.92 3.57 -9.17
CA VAL A 109 -6.68 2.89 -9.63
C VAL A 109 -6.94 1.41 -9.97
N VAL A 110 -7.77 0.72 -9.18
CA VAL A 110 -8.18 -0.66 -9.45
C VAL A 110 -8.96 -0.77 -10.77
N SER A 111 -9.87 0.16 -11.03
CA SER A 111 -10.64 0.20 -12.28
C SER A 111 -9.76 0.52 -13.50
N GLU A 112 -8.81 1.44 -13.37
CA GLU A 112 -7.84 1.77 -14.42
C GLU A 112 -6.96 0.57 -14.80
N ALA A 113 -6.72 -0.35 -13.87
CA ALA A 113 -5.96 -1.57 -14.07
C ALA A 113 -6.80 -2.75 -14.61
N GLY A 114 -8.08 -2.54 -14.94
CA GLY A 114 -8.95 -3.57 -15.55
C GLY A 114 -9.69 -4.47 -14.56
N PHE A 115 -9.56 -4.23 -13.25
CA PHE A 115 -10.27 -5.02 -12.24
C PHE A 115 -11.63 -4.44 -11.88
N ARG A 116 -12.58 -5.33 -11.57
CA ARG A 116 -13.83 -4.96 -10.89
C ARG A 116 -13.67 -5.16 -9.38
N LEU A 117 -13.79 -4.09 -8.60
CA LEU A 117 -13.66 -4.14 -7.15
C LEU A 117 -14.91 -4.76 -6.48
N LEU A 118 -14.72 -5.88 -5.78
CA LEU A 118 -15.69 -6.47 -4.86
C LEU A 118 -15.23 -6.16 -3.43
N VAL A 119 -15.96 -5.30 -2.71
CA VAL A 119 -15.64 -4.98 -1.31
C VAL A 119 -16.29 -6.02 -0.41
N LEU A 120 -15.49 -6.78 0.32
CA LEU A 120 -15.96 -7.72 1.34
C LEU A 120 -15.53 -7.18 2.71
N GLY A 121 -16.48 -6.71 3.51
CA GLY A 121 -16.25 -6.21 4.86
C GLY A 121 -17.13 -6.96 5.85
N ILE A 122 -16.62 -7.19 7.05
CA ILE A 122 -17.40 -7.73 8.17
C ILE A 122 -17.89 -6.52 8.98
N THR A 123 -19.20 -6.33 9.04
CA THR A 123 -19.83 -5.29 9.87
C THR A 123 -20.42 -5.97 11.11
N PRO A 124 -20.18 -5.46 12.33
CA PRO A 124 -20.89 -5.93 13.52
C PRO A 124 -22.40 -5.65 13.36
N LEU A 125 -23.24 -6.55 13.90
CA LEU A 125 -24.70 -6.41 13.94
C LEU A 125 -25.12 -5.25 14.86
#